data_AF-A0A1G4JVH1-F1
#
_entry.id   AF-A0A1G4JVH1-F1
#
_cell.length_a   1.000
_cell.length_b   1.000
_cell.length_c   1.000
_cell.angle_alpha   90.00
_cell.angle_beta   90.00
_cell.angle_gamma   90.00
#
_symmetry.space_group_name_H-M   'P 1'
#
loop_
_entity.id
_entity.type
_entity.pdbx_description
1 polymer ?
#
loop_
_entity_poly.entity_id
_entity_poly.type
_entity_poly.pdbx_seq_one_letter_code
_entity_poly.pdbx_strand_id
1 'polypeptide(L)'
;MRILQLALRRGIGRRSSSNWSELAQVFQRTGGDKMPAKLDLMVRASLPSKLRTVRCGVILNSLKSERSAAFLDALLADVYATDQYWYNEFRNRFKNNSTGPRIIRYSSTLDIQKDGQATFYGLPSPWLRKHAVELQEIDHSLTTDDSTDGCHIYLKTTPQVIGFSPQWPTLEISDLDSDFPIGSRELNSSKALSGVLELIEDKHNVSHYLSCLESSNFLTVTEKLGDRLDDKARVFQDLGRAVIQNIYNTDACILNHQKVCLQNAKTTQEIEDWATDAHSYLLSRYKPQIEEFIKDQLSIFKIYTYSESRTELKLRELCDVSEKTGIHERINHLRGRLDLPQTSTSTKLDSMYSKVPALRKGISKVIYQQFFKLQLPLSLCAIGGVLSGQFSAYSMGSLALFGIVLGACRIMKKWSSMLEQFESEIMNINRLQIEHGKMKIEDEWKQSFKTHEALVQRKIKALEDIGETLNKNNDT
;
A
#
# COMPACT_ATOMS: atom_id res chain seq x y z
N MET A 1 9.83 -2.82 -18.90
CA MET A 1 10.08 -2.54 -17.47
C MET A 1 11.48 -1.96 -17.16
N ARG A 2 12.59 -2.54 -17.61
CA ARG A 2 13.96 -2.09 -17.23
C ARG A 2 14.32 -0.64 -17.65
N ILE A 3 13.81 -0.15 -18.78
CA ILE A 3 14.08 1.22 -19.26
C ILE A 3 13.37 2.28 -18.39
N LEU A 4 12.21 1.95 -17.82
CA LEU A 4 11.46 2.81 -16.90
C LEU A 4 12.12 2.90 -15.53
N GLN A 5 12.70 1.78 -15.05
CA GLN A 5 13.48 1.77 -13.81
C GLN A 5 14.78 2.59 -13.94
N LEU A 6 15.43 2.60 -15.10
CA LEU A 6 16.66 3.38 -15.32
C LEU A 6 16.42 4.89 -15.47
N ALA A 7 15.29 5.29 -16.08
CA ALA A 7 14.94 6.69 -16.25
C ALA A 7 14.49 7.38 -14.94
N LEU A 8 13.86 6.64 -14.01
CA LEU A 8 13.37 7.17 -12.74
C LEU A 8 14.41 7.15 -11.61
N ARG A 9 15.48 6.34 -11.70
CA ARG A 9 16.49 6.19 -10.64
C ARG A 9 17.64 7.21 -10.70
N ARG A 10 17.76 7.99 -11.78
CA ARG A 10 18.80 9.00 -11.94
C ARG A 10 18.20 10.40 -12.01
N GLY A 11 18.37 11.16 -10.93
CA GLY A 11 18.40 12.62 -11.00
C GLY A 11 17.24 13.34 -10.33
N ILE A 12 17.46 13.68 -9.07
CA ILE A 12 16.94 14.90 -8.45
C ILE A 12 17.28 16.06 -9.39
N GLY A 13 16.28 16.54 -10.11
CA GLY A 13 16.39 17.68 -11.02
C GLY A 13 14.99 18.11 -11.40
N ARG A 14 14.60 19.32 -11.00
CA ARG A 14 13.33 19.97 -11.35
C ARG A 14 13.18 20.07 -12.88
N ARG A 15 12.72 18.99 -13.52
CA ARG A 15 12.09 19.03 -14.85
C ARG A 15 10.61 18.93 -14.59
N SER A 16 9.82 19.82 -15.19
CA SER A 16 8.37 19.93 -14.97
C SER A 16 7.72 18.54 -15.03
N SER A 17 7.46 17.97 -13.86
CA SER A 17 6.78 16.69 -13.75
C SER A 17 5.35 16.95 -14.16
N SER A 18 4.96 16.45 -15.34
CA SER A 18 3.55 16.46 -15.74
C SER A 18 2.69 15.85 -14.63
N ASN A 19 1.46 16.35 -14.44
CA ASN A 19 0.54 15.83 -13.42
C ASN A 19 0.36 14.29 -13.53
N TRP A 20 0.40 13.75 -14.74
CA TRP A 20 0.40 12.30 -15.03
C TRP A 20 1.60 11.56 -14.43
N SER A 21 2.79 12.15 -14.47
CA SER A 21 4.00 11.55 -13.87
C SER A 21 3.98 11.58 -12.35
N GLU A 22 3.34 12.59 -11.75
CA GLU A 22 3.12 12.65 -10.31
C GLU A 22 2.13 11.55 -9.88
N LEU A 23 1.02 11.39 -10.60
CA LEU A 23 0.05 10.31 -10.37
C LEU A 23 0.73 8.93 -10.43
N ALA A 24 1.56 8.68 -11.45
CA ALA A 24 2.29 7.43 -11.58
C ALA A 24 3.26 7.16 -10.41
N GLN A 25 3.92 8.21 -9.88
CA GLN A 25 4.78 8.07 -8.70
C GLN A 25 3.98 7.75 -7.43
N VAL A 26 2.78 8.33 -7.28
CA VAL A 26 1.90 8.03 -6.14
C VAL A 26 1.51 6.55 -6.17
N PHE A 27 1.08 6.02 -7.32
CA PHE A 27 0.72 4.59 -7.46
C PHE A 27 1.90 3.64 -7.17
N GLN A 28 3.13 4.00 -7.57
CA GLN A 28 4.33 3.22 -7.27
C GLN A 28 4.66 3.20 -5.77
N ARG A 29 4.39 4.29 -5.05
CA ARG A 29 4.67 4.40 -3.60
C ARG A 29 3.61 3.73 -2.74
N THR A 30 2.36 3.67 -3.20
CA THR A 30 1.26 3.05 -2.45
C THR A 30 1.25 1.51 -2.50
N GLY A 31 2.28 0.87 -3.05
CA GLY A 31 2.41 -0.60 -3.03
C GLY A 31 1.33 -1.34 -3.82
N GLY A 32 0.61 -0.67 -4.71
CA GLY A 32 -0.31 -1.33 -5.62
C GLY A 32 0.49 -2.15 -6.62
N ASP A 33 0.39 -3.48 -6.54
CA ASP A 33 1.18 -4.44 -7.35
C ASP A 33 1.03 -4.27 -8.87
N LYS A 34 0.08 -3.45 -9.33
CA LYS A 34 -0.12 -3.13 -10.75
C LYS A 34 -0.44 -1.65 -10.94
N MET A 35 0.34 -0.99 -11.79
CA MET A 35 0.04 0.36 -12.24
C MET A 35 -1.29 0.35 -13.03
N PRO A 36 -2.16 1.37 -12.90
CA PRO A 36 -3.39 1.44 -13.67
C PRO A 36 -3.12 1.30 -15.17
N ALA A 37 -4.00 0.56 -15.85
CA ALA A 37 -3.95 0.33 -17.29
C ALA A 37 -3.79 1.66 -18.06
N LYS A 38 -2.89 1.67 -19.05
CA LYS A 38 -2.62 2.79 -19.97
C LYS A 38 -2.15 4.11 -19.33
N LEU A 39 -1.91 4.16 -18.01
CA LEU A 39 -1.32 5.32 -17.35
C LEU A 39 0.10 5.61 -17.89
N ASP A 40 0.85 4.57 -18.27
CA ASP A 40 2.18 4.75 -18.86
C ASP A 40 2.14 5.46 -20.22
N LEU A 41 1.09 5.25 -21.01
CA LEU A 41 0.90 5.93 -22.29
C LEU A 41 0.72 7.43 -22.08
N MET A 42 -0.06 7.83 -21.06
CA MET A 42 -0.25 9.23 -20.71
C MET A 42 1.03 9.88 -20.18
N VAL A 43 1.82 9.16 -19.37
CA VAL A 43 3.14 9.64 -18.90
C VAL A 43 4.13 9.80 -20.06
N ARG A 44 4.09 8.91 -21.06
CA ARG A 44 4.96 9.03 -22.25
C ARG A 44 4.53 10.19 -23.15
N ALA A 45 3.22 10.42 -23.28
CA ALA A 45 2.66 11.49 -24.11
C ALA A 45 2.95 12.90 -23.57
N SER A 46 3.20 13.03 -22.26
CA SER A 46 3.53 14.30 -21.62
C SER A 46 5.01 14.70 -21.74
N LEU A 47 5.88 13.83 -22.28
CA LEU A 47 7.29 14.14 -22.49
C LEU A 47 7.49 15.02 -23.74
N PRO A 48 8.20 16.16 -23.64
CA PRO A 48 8.32 17.14 -24.72
C PRO A 48 9.16 16.71 -25.92
N SER A 49 9.84 15.56 -25.86
CA SER A 49 10.89 15.17 -26.82
C SER A 49 10.51 14.04 -27.79
N LYS A 50 9.24 13.61 -27.86
CA LYS A 50 8.80 12.59 -28.83
C LYS A 50 7.60 13.10 -29.62
N LEU A 51 7.67 12.97 -30.95
CA LEU A 51 6.48 13.02 -31.79
C LEU A 51 5.44 12.07 -31.20
N ARG A 52 4.27 12.61 -30.85
CA ARG A 52 3.15 11.83 -30.35
C ARG A 52 2.64 10.98 -31.51
N THR A 53 3.09 9.73 -31.58
CA THR A 53 2.56 8.72 -32.51
C THR A 53 1.30 8.16 -31.91
N VAL A 54 0.17 8.34 -32.57
CA VAL A 54 -1.09 7.71 -32.17
C VAL A 54 -1.06 6.28 -32.67
N ARG A 55 -1.30 5.34 -31.76
CA ARG A 55 -1.51 3.93 -32.08
C ARG A 55 -2.98 3.58 -31.98
N CYS A 56 -3.57 3.14 -33.09
CA CYS A 56 -4.94 2.68 -33.17
C CYS A 56 -4.99 1.14 -33.19
N GLY A 57 -5.68 0.53 -32.23
CA GLY A 57 -5.93 -0.90 -32.20
C GLY A 57 -7.12 -1.25 -33.09
N VAL A 58 -6.91 -1.98 -34.17
CA VAL A 58 -7.97 -2.42 -35.06
C VAL A 58 -8.43 -3.81 -34.63
N ILE A 59 -9.67 -3.88 -34.16
CA ILE A 59 -10.26 -5.10 -33.60
C ILE A 59 -10.76 -5.96 -34.77
N LEU A 60 -10.15 -7.13 -34.92
CA LEU A 60 -10.51 -8.12 -35.93
C LEU A 60 -11.21 -9.30 -35.27
N ASN A 61 -12.15 -9.92 -36.00
CA ASN A 61 -12.80 -11.16 -35.55
C ASN A 61 -11.80 -12.32 -35.40
N SER A 62 -10.75 -12.33 -36.24
CA SER A 62 -9.63 -13.23 -36.11
C SER A 62 -8.42 -12.68 -36.87
N LEU A 63 -7.22 -12.81 -36.29
CA LEU A 63 -5.96 -12.50 -36.98
C LEU A 63 -5.65 -13.41 -38.18
N LYS A 64 -6.50 -14.41 -38.45
CA LYS A 64 -6.42 -15.33 -39.59
C LYS A 64 -7.46 -15.04 -40.69
N SER A 65 -8.45 -14.20 -40.42
CA SER A 65 -9.56 -13.95 -41.35
C SER A 65 -9.22 -12.79 -42.29
N GLU A 66 -8.99 -13.13 -43.56
CA GLU A 66 -8.79 -12.17 -44.64
C GLU A 66 -10.00 -11.24 -44.80
N ARG A 67 -11.21 -11.78 -44.63
CA ARG A 67 -12.45 -10.99 -44.71
C ARG A 67 -12.50 -9.88 -43.66
N SER A 68 -12.09 -10.15 -42.42
CA SER A 68 -12.10 -9.13 -41.37
C SER A 68 -11.05 -8.03 -41.59
N ALA A 69 -10.01 -8.31 -42.37
CA ALA A 69 -8.95 -7.37 -42.65
C ALA A 69 -9.14 -6.59 -43.96
N ALA A 70 -10.23 -6.85 -44.70
CA ALA A 70 -10.49 -6.20 -45.99
C ALA A 70 -10.50 -4.67 -45.89
N PHE A 71 -10.99 -4.12 -44.77
CA PHE A 71 -10.93 -2.68 -44.50
C PHE A 71 -9.49 -2.16 -44.42
N LEU A 72 -8.61 -2.84 -43.68
CA LEU A 72 -7.20 -2.46 -43.55
C LEU A 72 -6.44 -2.62 -44.87
N ASP A 73 -6.71 -3.70 -45.61
CA ASP A 73 -6.07 -3.94 -46.89
C ASP A 73 -6.43 -2.86 -47.91
N ALA A 74 -7.72 -2.51 -48.01
CA ALA A 74 -8.20 -1.43 -48.86
C ALA A 74 -7.68 -0.05 -48.42
N LEU A 75 -7.56 0.20 -47.11
CA LEU A 75 -7.10 1.47 -46.56
C LEU A 75 -5.63 1.74 -46.86
N LEU A 76 -4.81 0.68 -46.77
CA LEU A 76 -3.36 0.79 -46.83
C LEU A 76 -2.81 0.68 -48.25
N ALA A 77 -3.60 0.19 -49.20
CA ALA A 77 -3.20 0.00 -50.60
C ALA A 77 -2.68 1.30 -51.24
N ASP A 78 -1.60 1.19 -52.02
CA ASP A 78 -1.17 2.23 -52.95
C ASP A 78 -1.37 1.71 -54.37
N VAL A 79 -2.51 2.04 -54.96
CA VAL A 79 -2.88 1.53 -56.28
C VAL A 79 -2.00 2.11 -57.40
N TYR A 80 -1.32 3.22 -57.14
CA TYR A 80 -0.45 3.89 -58.11
C TYR A 80 1.03 3.53 -57.96
N ALA A 81 1.39 2.73 -56.94
CA ALA A 81 2.75 2.25 -56.80
C ALA A 81 3.17 1.38 -58.00
N THR A 82 4.37 1.64 -58.52
CA THR A 82 4.95 0.90 -59.65
C THR A 82 5.30 -0.54 -59.29
N ASP A 83 5.64 -0.78 -58.03
CA ASP A 83 5.89 -2.11 -57.47
C ASP A 83 4.82 -2.44 -56.41
N GLN A 84 4.12 -3.54 -56.63
CA GLN A 84 3.03 -4.06 -55.77
C GLN A 84 3.49 -5.27 -54.95
N TYR A 85 4.77 -5.64 -55.02
CA TYR A 85 5.33 -6.75 -54.25
C TYR A 85 5.05 -6.61 -52.75
N TRP A 86 5.22 -5.41 -52.20
CA TRP A 86 4.98 -5.15 -50.77
C TRP A 86 3.52 -5.37 -50.36
N TYR A 87 2.57 -5.02 -51.25
CA TYR A 87 1.14 -5.14 -50.97
C TYR A 87 0.71 -6.60 -51.02
N ASN A 88 1.25 -7.38 -51.96
CA ASN A 88 1.03 -8.83 -52.05
C ASN A 88 1.60 -9.58 -50.84
N GLU A 89 2.80 -9.23 -50.39
CA GLU A 89 3.38 -9.77 -49.14
C GLU A 89 2.51 -9.41 -47.93
N PHE A 90 2.05 -8.16 -47.84
CA PHE A 90 1.20 -7.70 -46.74
C PHE A 90 -0.15 -8.44 -46.72
N ARG A 91 -0.82 -8.65 -47.86
CA ARG A 91 -2.07 -9.44 -47.92
C ARG A 91 -1.86 -10.90 -47.54
N ASN A 92 -0.70 -11.48 -47.85
CA ASN A 92 -0.39 -12.86 -47.46
C ASN A 92 -0.08 -13.04 -45.97
N ARG A 93 -0.10 -11.97 -45.14
CA ARG A 93 0.22 -12.04 -43.70
C ARG A 93 -0.66 -13.02 -42.91
N PHE A 94 -1.87 -13.31 -43.38
CA PHE A 94 -2.80 -14.25 -42.76
C PHE A 94 -2.41 -15.72 -42.92
N LYS A 95 -1.64 -16.05 -43.96
CA LYS A 95 -1.20 -17.43 -44.25
C LYS A 95 -0.11 -17.90 -43.27
N ASN A 96 0.58 -16.96 -42.66
CA ASN A 96 1.57 -17.24 -41.62
C ASN A 96 0.85 -17.44 -40.28
N ASN A 97 1.05 -18.60 -39.65
CA ASN A 97 0.48 -19.00 -38.35
C ASN A 97 0.93 -18.15 -37.14
N SER A 98 1.31 -16.88 -37.33
CA SER A 98 1.67 -15.99 -36.23
C SER A 98 0.41 -15.60 -35.44
N THR A 99 0.37 -15.97 -34.17
CA THR A 99 -0.72 -15.64 -33.24
C THR A 99 -0.49 -14.35 -32.45
N GLY A 100 0.66 -13.70 -32.62
CA GLY A 100 1.02 -12.49 -31.89
C GLY A 100 0.52 -11.19 -32.54
N PRO A 101 0.57 -10.07 -31.80
CA PRO A 101 0.09 -8.78 -32.27
C PRO A 101 0.90 -8.29 -33.47
N ARG A 102 0.21 -7.72 -34.46
CA ARG A 102 0.84 -7.16 -35.67
C ARG A 102 0.74 -5.65 -35.63
N ILE A 103 1.88 -4.97 -35.67
CA ILE A 103 1.97 -3.51 -35.62
C ILE A 103 2.39 -3.02 -36.99
N ILE A 104 1.59 -2.16 -37.58
CA ILE A 104 1.76 -1.60 -38.91
C ILE A 104 2.15 -0.13 -38.76
N ARG A 105 3.26 0.26 -39.39
CA ARG A 105 3.79 1.62 -39.38
C ARG A 105 4.22 2.05 -40.78
N TYR A 106 4.31 3.35 -40.99
CA TYR A 106 4.89 3.86 -42.23
C TYR A 106 6.38 3.51 -42.34
N SER A 107 6.80 3.08 -43.53
CA SER A 107 8.20 2.94 -43.93
C SER A 107 8.31 3.25 -45.43
N SER A 108 9.44 3.77 -45.89
CA SER A 108 9.66 4.00 -47.33
C SER A 108 9.73 2.72 -48.16
N THR A 109 10.03 1.59 -47.51
CA THR A 109 10.16 0.26 -48.11
C THR A 109 9.53 -0.79 -47.20
N LEU A 110 9.17 -1.95 -47.75
CA LEU A 110 8.72 -3.09 -46.95
C LEU A 110 9.81 -3.49 -45.94
N ASP A 111 9.48 -3.44 -44.66
CA ASP A 111 10.36 -3.84 -43.56
C ASP A 111 9.57 -4.71 -42.58
N ILE A 112 9.93 -5.99 -42.46
CA ILE A 112 9.26 -6.94 -41.57
C ILE A 112 10.21 -7.29 -40.44
N GLN A 113 9.95 -6.75 -39.25
CA GLN A 113 10.75 -7.01 -38.05
C GLN A 113 9.95 -7.85 -37.06
N LYS A 114 10.56 -8.89 -36.50
CA LYS A 114 9.97 -9.68 -35.39
C LYS A 114 10.69 -9.33 -34.11
N ASP A 115 9.97 -8.76 -33.15
CA ASP A 115 10.49 -8.48 -31.80
C ASP A 115 9.65 -9.26 -30.78
N GLY A 116 10.23 -10.35 -30.26
CA GLY A 116 9.53 -11.30 -29.41
C GLY A 116 8.34 -11.96 -30.12
N GLN A 117 7.14 -11.78 -29.58
CA GLN A 117 5.89 -12.29 -30.16
C GLN A 117 5.22 -11.28 -31.13
N ALA A 118 5.66 -10.03 -31.18
CA ALA A 118 5.08 -9.01 -32.03
C ALA A 118 5.75 -8.97 -33.41
N THR A 119 4.95 -8.78 -34.46
CA THR A 119 5.46 -8.58 -35.83
C THR A 119 5.22 -7.14 -36.26
N PHE A 120 6.26 -6.45 -36.66
CA PHE A 120 6.22 -5.08 -37.15
C PHE A 120 6.27 -5.07 -38.67
N TYR A 121 5.28 -4.45 -39.31
CA TYR A 121 5.20 -4.23 -40.74
C TYR A 121 5.43 -2.74 -41.02
N GLY A 122 6.57 -2.40 -41.63
CA GLY A 122 6.82 -1.12 -42.25
C GLY A 122 6.30 -1.14 -43.69
N LEU A 123 5.30 -0.33 -44.02
CA LEU A 123 4.68 -0.31 -45.35
C LEU A 123 4.79 1.08 -46.02
N PRO A 124 5.02 1.16 -47.34
CA PRO A 124 5.01 2.40 -48.12
C PRO A 124 3.60 2.89 -48.44
N SER A 125 2.69 2.88 -47.46
CA SER A 125 1.31 3.33 -47.65
C SER A 125 1.19 4.87 -47.62
N PRO A 126 0.57 5.50 -48.63
CA PRO A 126 0.30 6.94 -48.64
C PRO A 126 -0.55 7.39 -47.45
N TRP A 127 -1.51 6.56 -47.03
CA TRP A 127 -2.40 6.87 -45.92
C TRP A 127 -1.62 6.93 -44.59
N LEU A 128 -0.76 5.95 -44.31
CA LEU A 128 0.10 5.96 -43.11
C LEU A 128 1.10 7.13 -43.12
N ARG A 129 1.61 7.50 -44.31
CA ARG A 129 2.50 8.66 -44.46
C ARG A 129 1.80 9.96 -44.12
N LYS A 130 0.55 10.14 -44.59
CA LYS A 130 -0.25 11.36 -44.39
C LYS A 130 -0.57 11.56 -42.91
N HIS A 131 -1.03 10.51 -42.24
CA HIS A 131 -1.57 10.60 -40.87
C HIS A 131 -0.54 10.32 -39.76
N ALA A 132 0.63 9.75 -40.11
CA ALA A 132 1.72 9.45 -39.17
C ALA A 132 1.26 8.67 -37.91
N VAL A 133 0.48 7.60 -38.16
CA VAL A 133 -0.11 6.71 -37.14
C VAL A 133 0.44 5.29 -37.22
N GLU A 134 0.32 4.56 -36.11
CA GLU A 134 0.56 3.12 -36.04
C GLU A 134 -0.78 2.38 -35.92
N LEU A 135 -0.96 1.30 -36.69
CA LEU A 135 -2.15 0.44 -36.58
C LEU A 135 -1.74 -0.89 -35.96
N GLN A 136 -2.50 -1.38 -34.98
CA GLN A 136 -2.23 -2.66 -34.35
C GLN A 136 -3.42 -3.60 -34.57
N GLU A 137 -3.22 -4.72 -35.27
CA GLU A 137 -4.25 -5.74 -35.41
C GLU A 137 -4.40 -6.49 -34.08
N ILE A 138 -5.62 -6.53 -33.54
CA ILE A 138 -5.95 -7.18 -32.26
C ILE A 138 -7.02 -8.24 -32.52
N ASP A 139 -6.78 -9.45 -32.01
CA ASP A 139 -7.78 -10.51 -32.03
C ASP A 139 -8.85 -10.23 -30.96
N HIS A 140 -10.13 -10.26 -31.35
CA HIS A 140 -11.24 -10.14 -30.41
C HIS A 140 -11.17 -11.14 -29.24
N SER A 141 -10.63 -12.35 -29.46
CA SER A 141 -10.53 -13.37 -28.41
C SER A 141 -9.52 -13.06 -27.29
N LEU A 142 -8.64 -12.07 -27.49
CA LEU A 142 -7.54 -11.71 -26.59
C LEU A 142 -7.78 -10.40 -25.82
N THR A 143 -8.94 -9.74 -25.97
CA THR A 143 -9.25 -8.42 -25.39
C THR A 143 -9.60 -8.44 -23.90
N THR A 144 -9.17 -9.45 -23.14
CA THR A 144 -9.45 -9.51 -21.69
C THR A 144 -8.43 -8.76 -20.84
N ASP A 145 -7.24 -8.48 -21.37
CA ASP A 145 -6.14 -7.78 -20.67
C ASP A 145 -5.67 -6.52 -21.44
N ASP A 146 -6.60 -5.60 -21.71
CA ASP A 146 -6.39 -4.31 -22.43
C ASP A 146 -5.38 -3.33 -21.78
N SER A 147 -4.68 -3.76 -20.73
CA SER A 147 -3.87 -2.88 -19.88
C SER A 147 -2.48 -2.55 -20.42
N THR A 148 -1.96 -3.33 -21.37
CA THR A 148 -0.54 -3.24 -21.81
C THR A 148 -0.29 -3.28 -23.32
N ASP A 149 -1.35 -3.21 -24.13
CA ASP A 149 -1.25 -3.33 -25.59
C ASP A 149 -0.59 -2.12 -26.28
N GLY A 150 -0.56 -0.97 -25.62
CA GLY A 150 0.02 0.27 -26.14
C GLY A 150 -0.90 1.05 -27.06
N CYS A 151 -2.19 0.70 -27.14
CA CYS A 151 -3.16 1.36 -28.00
C CYS A 151 -3.83 2.55 -27.31
N HIS A 152 -3.96 3.66 -28.03
CA HIS A 152 -4.54 4.90 -27.54
C HIS A 152 -6.04 4.99 -27.84
N ILE A 153 -6.45 4.43 -28.96
CA ILE A 153 -7.83 4.39 -29.46
C ILE A 153 -8.06 3.06 -30.18
N TYR A 154 -9.28 2.54 -30.15
CA TYR A 154 -9.64 1.33 -30.88
C TYR A 154 -10.55 1.65 -32.06
N LEU A 155 -10.46 0.82 -33.09
CA LEU A 155 -11.36 0.81 -34.22
C LEU A 155 -12.07 -0.54 -34.28
N LYS A 156 -13.40 -0.51 -34.22
CA LYS A 156 -14.28 -1.66 -34.33
C LYS A 156 -15.01 -1.58 -35.67
N THR A 157 -14.77 -2.53 -36.56
CA THR A 157 -15.35 -2.56 -37.92
C THR A 157 -16.59 -3.43 -38.05
N THR A 158 -16.98 -4.21 -37.02
CA THR A 158 -18.13 -5.13 -37.10
C THR A 158 -19.13 -4.87 -35.97
N PRO A 159 -20.45 -4.75 -36.26
CA PRO A 159 -21.47 -4.39 -35.26
C PRO A 159 -21.82 -5.51 -34.27
N GLN A 160 -21.52 -6.79 -34.56
CA GLN A 160 -21.96 -7.95 -33.76
C GLN A 160 -20.87 -8.60 -32.90
N VAL A 161 -19.93 -7.81 -32.41
CA VAL A 161 -18.96 -8.32 -31.45
C VAL A 161 -19.57 -8.29 -30.05
N ILE A 162 -20.21 -9.39 -29.66
CA ILE A 162 -20.81 -9.61 -28.33
C ILE A 162 -19.68 -9.77 -27.31
N GLY A 163 -19.62 -8.91 -26.29
CA GLY A 163 -18.67 -9.02 -25.17
C GLY A 163 -17.63 -7.91 -25.06
N PHE A 164 -17.48 -7.04 -26.07
CA PHE A 164 -16.61 -5.86 -25.97
C PHE A 164 -17.36 -4.70 -25.31
N SER A 165 -17.11 -4.49 -24.01
CA SER A 165 -17.52 -3.27 -23.31
C SER A 165 -16.45 -2.20 -23.54
N PRO A 166 -16.76 -1.04 -24.16
CA PRO A 166 -15.75 -0.03 -24.45
C PRO A 166 -15.33 0.68 -23.16
N GLN A 167 -14.37 0.09 -22.43
CA GLN A 167 -13.68 0.75 -21.32
C GLN A 167 -12.73 1.85 -21.82
N TRP A 168 -12.38 1.80 -23.11
CA TRP A 168 -11.42 2.68 -23.75
C TRP A 168 -12.03 3.40 -24.96
N PRO A 169 -11.45 4.53 -25.41
CA PRO A 169 -11.94 5.26 -26.57
C PRO A 169 -12.01 4.35 -27.80
N THR A 170 -13.19 4.21 -28.38
CA THR A 170 -13.46 3.29 -29.50
C THR A 170 -14.23 4.01 -30.59
N LEU A 171 -13.78 3.87 -31.83
CA LEU A 171 -14.45 4.29 -33.05
C LEU A 171 -15.19 3.09 -33.62
N GLU A 172 -16.49 3.25 -33.87
CA GLU A 172 -17.32 2.19 -34.43
C GLU A 172 -17.62 2.51 -35.89
N ILE A 173 -17.25 1.58 -36.76
CA ILE A 173 -17.57 1.55 -38.18
C ILE A 173 -18.37 0.27 -38.42
N SER A 174 -19.49 0.37 -39.13
CA SER A 174 -20.31 -0.78 -39.48
C SER A 174 -19.94 -1.24 -40.88
N ASP A 175 -19.19 -2.34 -40.97
CA ASP A 175 -18.94 -3.02 -42.24
C ASP A 175 -20.13 -3.90 -42.61
N LEU A 176 -20.82 -3.52 -43.70
CA LEU A 176 -22.04 -4.15 -44.20
C LEU A 176 -21.80 -4.66 -45.62
N ASP A 177 -22.32 -5.85 -45.94
CA ASP A 177 -22.30 -6.40 -47.30
C ASP A 177 -23.34 -5.71 -48.23
N SER A 178 -23.84 -4.53 -47.87
CA SER A 178 -24.80 -3.77 -48.67
C SER A 178 -24.13 -3.16 -49.90
N ASP A 179 -24.83 -3.12 -51.03
CA ASP A 179 -24.33 -2.49 -52.26
C ASP A 179 -24.19 -0.98 -52.14
N PHE A 180 -24.99 -0.35 -51.28
CA PHE A 180 -25.02 1.09 -51.02
C PHE A 180 -25.25 1.34 -49.52
N PRO A 181 -24.19 1.45 -48.71
CA PRO A 181 -24.30 1.87 -47.32
C PRO A 181 -24.66 3.36 -47.27
N ILE A 182 -25.72 3.71 -46.53
CA ILE A 182 -26.27 5.07 -46.48
C ILE A 182 -25.78 5.79 -45.20
N GLY A 183 -25.48 5.04 -44.13
CA GLY A 183 -25.05 5.60 -42.86
C GLY A 183 -23.69 6.28 -42.92
N SER A 184 -23.53 7.36 -42.14
CA SER A 184 -22.28 8.14 -42.07
C SER A 184 -21.06 7.39 -41.52
N ARG A 185 -21.27 6.19 -40.97
CA ARG A 185 -20.28 5.25 -40.41
C ARG A 185 -20.44 3.83 -40.97
N GLU A 186 -21.29 3.67 -41.98
CA GLU A 186 -21.50 2.39 -42.67
C GLU A 186 -20.60 2.35 -43.91
N LEU A 187 -19.94 1.22 -44.15
CA LEU A 187 -19.16 1.00 -45.36
C LEU A 187 -19.25 -0.46 -45.80
N ASN A 188 -18.82 -0.72 -47.04
CA ASN A 188 -18.62 -2.08 -47.54
C ASN A 188 -17.14 -2.28 -47.88
N SER A 189 -16.38 -2.88 -46.97
CA SER A 189 -14.93 -3.02 -47.11
C SER A 189 -14.54 -4.01 -48.20
N SER A 190 -15.37 -5.04 -48.42
CA SER A 190 -15.13 -6.07 -49.43
C SER A 190 -15.24 -5.51 -50.85
N LYS A 191 -16.22 -4.64 -51.10
CA LYS A 191 -16.43 -3.96 -52.38
C LYS A 191 -15.35 -2.90 -52.67
N ALA A 192 -14.89 -2.20 -51.62
CA ALA A 192 -13.75 -1.29 -51.75
C ALA A 192 -12.46 -2.06 -52.10
N LEU A 193 -12.21 -3.19 -51.42
CA LEU A 193 -11.05 -4.03 -51.69
C LEU A 193 -11.09 -4.64 -53.09
N SER A 194 -12.24 -5.13 -53.57
CA SER A 194 -12.34 -5.69 -54.93
C SER A 194 -11.97 -4.66 -56.00
N GLY A 195 -12.51 -3.44 -55.90
CA GLY A 195 -12.15 -2.35 -56.81
C GLY A 195 -10.67 -1.98 -56.75
N VAL A 196 -10.07 -1.98 -55.56
CA VAL A 196 -8.62 -1.77 -55.37
C VAL A 196 -7.81 -2.83 -56.10
N LEU A 197 -8.19 -4.11 -55.97
CA LEU A 197 -7.46 -5.23 -56.58
C LEU A 197 -7.55 -5.21 -58.10
N GLU A 198 -8.74 -4.95 -58.64
CA GLU A 198 -8.93 -4.87 -60.09
C GLU A 198 -8.11 -3.74 -60.73
N LEU A 199 -7.94 -2.60 -60.04
CA LEU A 199 -7.09 -1.52 -60.53
C LEU A 199 -5.59 -1.79 -60.30
N ILE A 200 -5.23 -2.64 -59.33
CA ILE A 200 -3.87 -3.13 -59.18
C ILE A 200 -3.51 -4.05 -60.37
N GLU A 201 -4.42 -4.93 -60.77
CA GLU A 201 -4.26 -5.87 -61.89
C GLU A 201 -4.29 -5.18 -63.26
N ASP A 202 -5.25 -4.28 -63.49
CA ASP A 202 -5.37 -3.52 -64.74
C ASP A 202 -5.62 -2.02 -64.49
N LYS A 203 -4.66 -1.19 -64.90
CA LYS A 203 -4.70 0.26 -64.75
C LYS A 203 -5.78 0.95 -65.60
N HIS A 204 -6.41 0.26 -66.56
CA HIS A 204 -7.49 0.82 -67.38
C HIS A 204 -8.84 0.86 -66.64
N ASN A 205 -8.99 0.14 -65.52
CA ASN A 205 -10.25 0.01 -64.77
C ASN A 205 -10.49 1.13 -63.74
N VAL A 206 -9.97 2.34 -63.98
CA VAL A 206 -10.07 3.48 -63.05
C VAL A 206 -11.53 3.85 -62.76
N SER A 207 -12.40 3.83 -63.78
CA SER A 207 -13.81 4.17 -63.63
C SER A 207 -14.57 3.19 -62.72
N HIS A 208 -14.26 1.90 -62.83
CA HIS A 208 -14.84 0.87 -61.98
C HIS A 208 -14.36 1.00 -60.53
N TYR A 209 -13.04 1.21 -60.33
CA TYR A 209 -12.46 1.48 -59.02
C TYR A 209 -13.12 2.68 -58.31
N LEU A 210 -13.28 3.81 -58.98
CA LEU A 210 -13.93 4.99 -58.41
C LEU A 210 -15.39 4.71 -58.06
N SER A 211 -16.13 4.02 -58.93
CA SER A 211 -17.50 3.61 -58.66
C SER A 211 -17.61 2.67 -57.44
N CYS A 212 -16.69 1.71 -57.29
CA CYS A 212 -16.62 0.83 -56.13
C CYS A 212 -16.33 1.59 -54.83
N LEU A 213 -15.44 2.59 -54.85
CA LEU A 213 -15.10 3.40 -53.67
C LEU A 213 -16.24 4.34 -53.26
N GLU A 214 -16.93 4.95 -54.22
CA GLU A 214 -18.08 5.82 -53.96
C GLU A 214 -19.27 5.02 -53.44
N SER A 215 -19.63 3.93 -54.13
CA SER A 215 -20.76 3.09 -53.74
C SER A 215 -20.53 2.31 -52.45
N SER A 216 -19.29 2.12 -52.01
CA SER A 216 -18.96 1.52 -50.70
C SER A 216 -18.86 2.53 -49.55
N ASN A 217 -19.04 3.83 -49.81
CA ASN A 217 -18.84 4.93 -48.84
C ASN A 217 -17.44 4.96 -48.20
N PHE A 218 -16.45 4.32 -48.82
CA PHE A 218 -15.13 4.12 -48.23
C PHE A 218 -14.36 5.43 -48.06
N LEU A 219 -14.42 6.33 -49.06
CA LEU A 219 -13.73 7.62 -49.03
C LEU A 219 -14.19 8.50 -47.85
N THR A 220 -15.51 8.65 -47.66
CA THR A 220 -16.09 9.45 -46.58
C THR A 220 -15.68 8.94 -45.20
N VAL A 221 -15.66 7.62 -45.01
CA VAL A 221 -15.33 7.02 -43.71
C VAL A 221 -13.83 7.09 -43.44
N THR A 222 -12.99 6.87 -44.45
CA THR A 222 -11.52 6.96 -44.32
C THR A 222 -11.04 8.38 -44.08
N GLU A 223 -11.67 9.38 -44.68
CA GLU A 223 -11.41 10.80 -44.40
C GLU A 223 -11.75 11.15 -42.95
N LYS A 224 -12.96 10.81 -42.49
CA LYS A 224 -13.36 11.03 -41.08
C LYS A 224 -12.48 10.29 -40.08
N LEU A 225 -12.02 9.09 -40.43
CA LEU A 225 -11.07 8.33 -39.61
C LEU A 225 -9.72 9.04 -39.54
N GLY A 226 -9.22 9.52 -40.69
CA GLY A 226 -8.00 10.31 -40.79
C GLY A 226 -8.07 11.58 -39.93
N ASP A 227 -9.13 12.39 -40.11
CA ASP A 227 -9.33 13.63 -39.35
C ASP A 227 -9.33 13.40 -37.84
N ARG A 228 -9.94 12.29 -37.39
CA ARG A 228 -9.98 11.92 -35.97
C ARG A 228 -8.63 11.48 -35.42
N LEU A 229 -7.80 10.84 -36.24
CA LEU A 229 -6.48 10.38 -35.83
C LEU A 229 -5.41 11.48 -35.94
N ASP A 230 -5.60 12.44 -36.83
CA ASP A 230 -4.77 13.63 -36.99
C ASP A 230 -4.93 14.59 -35.81
N ASP A 231 -6.12 14.65 -35.21
CA ASP A 231 -6.36 15.36 -33.95
C ASP A 231 -5.79 14.60 -32.74
N LYS A 232 -4.45 14.56 -32.69
CA LYS A 232 -3.69 13.90 -31.63
C LYS A 232 -4.08 14.43 -30.26
N ALA A 233 -4.31 15.74 -30.12
CA ALA A 233 -4.66 16.36 -28.86
C ALA A 233 -5.94 15.74 -28.26
N ARG A 234 -6.98 15.63 -29.09
CA ARG A 234 -8.25 15.04 -28.71
C ARG A 234 -8.14 13.54 -28.40
N VAL A 235 -7.38 12.77 -29.17
CA VAL A 235 -7.15 11.34 -28.89
C VAL A 235 -6.53 11.14 -27.50
N PHE A 236 -5.52 11.93 -27.14
CA PHE A 236 -4.90 11.84 -25.80
C PHE A 236 -5.83 12.36 -24.70
N GLN A 237 -6.70 13.33 -24.97
CA GLN A 237 -7.69 13.82 -24.01
C GLN A 237 -8.76 12.76 -23.72
N ASP A 238 -9.31 12.13 -24.76
CA ASP A 238 -10.30 11.06 -24.63
C ASP A 238 -9.71 9.84 -23.92
N LEU A 239 -8.46 9.47 -24.23
CA LEU A 239 -7.73 8.44 -23.49
C LEU A 239 -7.52 8.85 -22.02
N GLY A 240 -7.13 10.10 -21.76
CA GLY A 240 -6.96 10.62 -20.40
C GLY A 240 -8.23 10.50 -19.56
N ARG A 241 -9.39 10.83 -20.13
CA ARG A 241 -10.69 10.67 -19.46
C ARG A 241 -10.99 9.21 -19.16
N ALA A 242 -10.79 8.31 -20.12
CA ALA A 242 -11.01 6.88 -19.93
C ALA A 242 -10.09 6.30 -18.84
N VAL A 243 -8.82 6.72 -18.79
CA VAL A 243 -7.87 6.33 -17.74
C VAL A 243 -8.33 6.80 -16.37
N ILE A 244 -8.78 8.05 -16.22
CA ILE A 244 -9.29 8.58 -14.95
C ILE A 244 -10.55 7.84 -14.51
N GLN A 245 -11.51 7.64 -15.42
CA GLN A 245 -12.73 6.89 -15.11
C GLN A 245 -12.40 5.46 -14.67
N ASN A 246 -11.45 4.81 -15.34
CA ASN A 246 -10.98 3.49 -14.96
C ASN A 246 -10.35 3.50 -13.57
N ILE A 247 -9.52 4.50 -13.26
CA ILE A 247 -8.93 4.66 -11.92
C ILE A 247 -10.04 4.80 -10.88
N TYR A 248 -11.01 5.69 -11.05
CA TYR A 248 -12.13 5.82 -10.09
C TYR A 248 -12.92 4.52 -9.90
N ASN A 249 -13.11 3.74 -10.97
CA ASN A 249 -13.88 2.49 -10.92
C ASN A 249 -13.10 1.32 -10.30
N THR A 250 -11.78 1.26 -10.47
CA THR A 250 -10.95 0.11 -10.05
C THR A 250 -10.16 0.36 -8.77
N ASP A 251 -9.90 1.62 -8.44
CA ASP A 251 -9.05 1.98 -7.33
C ASP A 251 -9.80 1.94 -6.00
N ALA A 252 -9.67 0.81 -5.31
CA ALA A 252 -10.18 0.64 -3.96
C ALA A 252 -9.52 1.59 -2.94
N CYS A 253 -8.48 2.35 -3.28
CA CYS A 253 -7.76 3.22 -2.35
C CYS A 253 -8.66 4.30 -1.73
N ILE A 254 -9.59 4.90 -2.48
CA ILE A 254 -10.52 5.92 -1.97
C ILE A 254 -11.54 5.28 -1.00
N LEU A 255 -12.12 4.13 -1.38
CA LEU A 255 -13.03 3.38 -0.52
C LEU A 255 -12.33 2.83 0.74
N ASN A 256 -11.08 2.40 0.60
CA ASN A 256 -10.26 1.92 1.71
C ASN A 256 -9.88 3.08 2.63
N HIS A 257 -9.63 4.28 2.12
CA HIS A 257 -9.36 5.45 2.96
C HIS A 257 -10.54 5.75 3.90
N GLN A 258 -11.78 5.70 3.41
CA GLN A 258 -12.95 5.88 4.27
C GLN A 258 -13.05 4.80 5.36
N LYS A 259 -12.72 3.54 5.02
CA LYS A 259 -12.63 2.45 6.00
C LYS A 259 -11.53 2.70 7.03
N VAL A 260 -10.35 3.15 6.60
CA VAL A 260 -9.20 3.47 7.47
C VAL A 260 -9.53 4.64 8.40
N CYS A 261 -10.28 5.65 7.94
CA CYS A 261 -10.76 6.74 8.79
C CYS A 261 -11.74 6.24 9.88
N LEU A 262 -12.69 5.37 9.52
CA LEU A 262 -13.57 4.74 10.51
C LEU A 262 -12.80 3.83 11.47
N GLN A 263 -11.77 3.14 10.98
CA GLN A 263 -10.92 2.29 11.78
C GLN A 263 -10.04 3.11 12.73
N ASN A 264 -9.59 4.30 12.35
CA ASN A 264 -8.82 5.20 13.22
C ASN A 264 -9.57 5.57 14.51
N ALA A 265 -10.86 5.91 14.42
CA ALA A 265 -11.68 6.18 15.58
C ALA A 265 -11.80 4.93 16.48
N LYS A 266 -12.03 3.76 15.88
CA LYS A 266 -12.09 2.48 16.61
C LYS A 266 -10.75 2.14 17.28
N THR A 267 -9.64 2.30 16.58
CA THR A 267 -8.29 2.03 17.12
C THR A 267 -7.95 2.97 18.26
N THR A 268 -8.32 4.26 18.17
CA THR A 268 -8.12 5.21 19.26
C THR A 268 -8.90 4.78 20.51
N GLN A 269 -10.15 4.33 20.32
CA GLN A 269 -10.95 3.77 21.40
C GLN A 269 -10.36 2.47 21.96
N GLU A 270 -9.85 1.56 21.13
CA GLU A 270 -9.20 0.33 21.58
C GLU A 270 -7.93 0.60 22.42
N ILE A 271 -7.18 1.66 22.11
CA ILE A 271 -6.02 2.10 22.91
C ILE A 271 -6.47 2.62 24.27
N GLU A 272 -7.57 3.39 24.33
CA GLU A 272 -8.14 3.88 25.59
C GLU A 272 -8.72 2.76 26.45
N ASP A 273 -9.43 1.83 25.83
CA ASP A 273 -9.98 0.63 26.50
C ASP A 273 -8.84 -0.21 27.08
N TRP A 274 -7.77 -0.44 26.31
CA TRP A 274 -6.58 -1.13 26.82
C TRP A 274 -5.96 -0.43 28.03
N ALA A 275 -5.81 0.90 27.97
CA ALA A 275 -5.23 1.65 29.09
C ALA A 275 -6.09 1.56 30.35
N THR A 276 -7.42 1.63 30.17
CA THR A 276 -8.40 1.49 31.25
C THR A 276 -8.35 0.09 31.85
N ASP A 277 -8.28 -0.95 31.02
CA ASP A 277 -8.14 -2.34 31.44
C ASP A 277 -6.81 -2.64 32.13
N ALA A 278 -5.72 -2.01 31.68
CA ALA A 278 -4.41 -2.15 32.30
C ALA A 278 -4.39 -1.50 33.70
N HIS A 279 -4.98 -0.32 33.85
CA HIS A 279 -5.13 0.33 35.16
C HIS A 279 -6.08 -0.43 36.09
N SER A 280 -7.19 -0.95 35.56
CA SER A 280 -8.13 -1.76 36.35
C SER A 280 -7.48 -3.06 36.81
N TYR A 281 -6.68 -3.72 35.98
CA TYR A 281 -5.90 -4.91 36.34
C TYR A 281 -4.85 -4.60 37.42
N LEU A 282 -4.15 -3.48 37.29
CA LEU A 282 -3.15 -3.02 38.25
C LEU A 282 -3.76 -2.83 39.65
N LEU A 283 -4.97 -2.28 39.74
CA LEU A 283 -5.66 -2.05 41.01
C LEU A 283 -6.35 -3.29 41.57
N SER A 284 -7.06 -4.04 40.72
CA SER A 284 -7.93 -5.15 41.16
C SER A 284 -7.20 -6.46 41.41
N ARG A 285 -6.09 -6.71 40.71
CA ARG A 285 -5.40 -8.00 40.75
C ARG A 285 -3.95 -7.89 41.18
N TYR A 286 -3.23 -6.91 40.66
CA TYR A 286 -1.80 -6.79 40.98
C TYR A 286 -1.55 -6.26 42.39
N LYS A 287 -2.24 -5.19 42.79
CA LYS A 287 -2.15 -4.66 44.16
C LYS A 287 -2.41 -5.72 45.24
N PRO A 288 -3.53 -6.49 45.22
CA PRO A 288 -3.76 -7.50 46.24
C PRO A 288 -2.73 -8.64 46.22
N GLN A 289 -2.16 -8.98 45.06
CA GLN A 289 -1.07 -9.97 44.98
C GLN A 289 0.21 -9.48 45.65
N ILE A 290 0.55 -8.19 45.50
CA ILE A 290 1.66 -7.59 46.25
C ILE A 290 1.36 -7.59 47.74
N GLU A 291 0.17 -7.16 48.16
CA GLU A 291 -0.23 -7.12 49.57
C GLU A 291 -0.18 -8.53 50.21
N GLU A 292 -0.64 -9.56 49.49
CA GLU A 292 -0.57 -10.96 49.91
C GLU A 292 0.88 -11.44 50.01
N PHE A 293 1.72 -11.17 49.00
CA PHE A 293 3.14 -11.53 49.03
C PHE A 293 3.88 -10.84 50.18
N ILE A 294 3.59 -9.56 50.43
CA ILE A 294 4.13 -8.78 51.54
C ILE A 294 3.77 -9.43 52.88
N LYS A 295 2.48 -9.73 53.07
CA LYS A 295 1.97 -10.34 54.30
C LYS A 295 2.61 -11.71 54.54
N ASP A 296 2.75 -12.50 53.48
CA ASP A 296 3.24 -13.87 53.58
C ASP A 296 4.76 -13.94 53.70
N GLN A 297 5.52 -13.28 52.85
CA GLN A 297 6.99 -13.46 52.76
C GLN A 297 7.79 -12.40 53.53
N LEU A 298 7.21 -11.23 53.75
CA LEU A 298 7.89 -10.06 54.34
C LEU A 298 7.32 -9.66 55.71
N SER A 299 6.70 -10.61 56.41
CA SER A 299 6.30 -10.44 57.81
C SER A 299 7.52 -10.28 58.73
N ILE A 300 7.35 -9.52 59.82
CA ILE A 300 8.43 -9.20 60.76
C ILE A 300 9.08 -10.47 61.32
N PHE A 301 8.29 -11.48 61.65
CA PHE A 301 8.80 -12.76 62.16
C PHE A 301 9.74 -13.45 61.15
N LYS A 302 9.41 -13.40 59.86
CA LYS A 302 10.26 -13.93 58.79
C LYS A 302 11.52 -13.09 58.62
N ILE A 303 11.43 -11.77 58.76
CA ILE A 303 12.60 -10.88 58.65
C ILE A 303 13.61 -11.12 59.76
N TYR A 304 13.17 -11.40 60.98
CA TYR A 304 14.06 -11.77 62.08
C TYR A 304 14.76 -13.12 61.88
N THR A 305 14.15 -14.02 61.10
CA THR A 305 14.70 -15.36 60.85
C THR A 305 15.47 -15.44 59.53
N TYR A 306 15.34 -14.44 58.66
CA TYR A 306 16.03 -14.40 57.37
C TYR A 306 17.45 -13.86 57.49
N SER A 307 18.36 -14.46 56.71
CA SER A 307 19.67 -13.86 56.44
C SER A 307 19.51 -12.63 55.55
N GLU A 308 20.50 -11.72 55.58
CA GLU A 308 20.50 -10.54 54.71
C GLU A 308 20.42 -10.88 53.21
N SER A 309 21.02 -12.01 52.81
CA SER A 309 20.93 -12.51 51.43
C SER A 309 19.52 -12.97 51.06
N ARG A 310 18.78 -13.55 52.01
CA ARG A 310 17.42 -14.06 51.79
C ARG A 310 16.40 -12.93 51.75
N THR A 311 16.57 -11.89 52.58
CA THR A 311 15.72 -10.69 52.50
C THR A 311 15.91 -9.95 51.18
N GLU A 312 17.15 -9.83 50.71
CA GLU A 312 17.44 -9.25 49.39
C GLU A 312 16.79 -10.05 48.26
N LEU A 313 16.91 -11.36 48.28
CA LEU A 313 16.31 -12.24 47.27
C LEU A 313 14.77 -12.09 47.26
N LYS A 314 14.12 -12.06 48.42
CA LYS A 314 12.66 -11.84 48.52
C LYS A 314 12.21 -10.46 48.06
N LEU A 315 13.02 -9.42 48.26
CA LEU A 315 12.75 -8.09 47.71
C LEU A 315 12.94 -8.03 46.20
N ARG A 316 13.87 -8.81 45.64
CA ARG A 316 13.99 -8.96 44.17
C ARG A 316 12.83 -9.76 43.60
N GLU A 317 12.40 -10.83 44.25
CA GLU A 317 11.19 -11.57 43.84
C GLU A 317 9.94 -10.66 43.81
N LEU A 318 9.81 -9.71 44.74
CA LEU A 318 8.73 -8.71 44.70
C LEU A 318 8.79 -7.86 43.42
N CYS A 319 9.99 -7.52 42.95
CA CYS A 319 10.20 -6.83 41.68
C CYS A 319 9.88 -7.75 40.49
N ASP A 320 10.21 -9.05 40.56
CA ASP A 320 9.93 -10.02 39.50
C ASP A 320 8.42 -10.30 39.36
N VAL A 321 7.66 -10.25 40.46
CA VAL A 321 6.19 -10.31 40.43
C VAL A 321 5.61 -9.14 39.64
N SER A 322 6.29 -7.98 39.61
CA SER A 322 5.95 -6.85 38.74
C SER A 322 6.11 -7.15 37.25
N GLU A 323 7.13 -7.95 36.90
CA GLU A 323 7.45 -8.25 35.50
C GLU A 323 6.45 -9.26 34.89
N LYS A 324 5.94 -10.19 35.71
CA LYS A 324 4.97 -11.22 35.31
C LYS A 324 3.52 -10.74 35.17
N THR A 325 3.28 -9.43 35.25
CA THR A 325 1.93 -8.84 35.21
C THR A 325 1.20 -9.02 33.87
N GLY A 326 1.86 -9.53 32.82
CA GLY A 326 1.26 -9.73 31.50
C GLY A 326 0.88 -8.43 30.78
N ILE A 327 1.14 -7.26 31.39
CA ILE A 327 0.91 -5.94 30.79
C ILE A 327 1.74 -5.81 29.50
N HIS A 328 2.96 -6.32 29.51
CA HIS A 328 3.86 -6.35 28.35
C HIS A 328 3.38 -7.28 27.24
N GLU A 329 2.77 -8.42 27.57
CA GLU A 329 2.19 -9.31 26.56
C GLU A 329 0.95 -8.68 25.92
N ARG A 330 0.10 -8.04 26.73
CA ARG A 330 -1.10 -7.34 26.25
C ARG A 330 -0.77 -6.13 25.38
N ILE A 331 0.23 -5.34 25.75
CA ILE A 331 0.67 -4.21 24.92
C ILE A 331 1.30 -4.69 23.62
N ASN A 332 2.07 -5.79 23.65
CA ASN A 332 2.64 -6.37 22.44
C ASN A 332 1.56 -7.00 21.54
N HIS A 333 0.52 -7.59 22.12
CA HIS A 333 -0.65 -8.06 21.39
C HIS A 333 -1.42 -6.90 20.73
N LEU A 334 -1.63 -5.79 21.44
CA LEU A 334 -2.21 -4.57 20.87
C LEU A 334 -1.33 -4.03 19.72
N ARG A 335 -0.01 -3.94 19.93
CA ARG A 335 0.95 -3.52 18.90
C ARG A 335 0.91 -4.44 17.68
N GLY A 336 0.83 -5.75 17.88
CA GLY A 336 0.71 -6.73 16.80
C GLY A 336 -0.60 -6.59 16.02
N ARG A 337 -1.73 -6.34 16.69
CA ARG A 337 -3.00 -6.03 16.02
C ARG A 337 -2.97 -4.74 15.20
N LEU A 338 -2.12 -3.79 15.59
CA LEU A 338 -1.97 -2.50 14.94
C LEU A 338 -0.81 -2.45 13.93
N ASP A 339 -0.14 -3.59 13.67
CA ASP A 339 1.07 -3.68 12.84
C ASP A 339 2.17 -2.68 13.23
N LEU A 340 2.27 -2.38 14.52
CA LEU A 340 3.28 -1.49 15.08
C LEU A 340 4.54 -2.27 15.50
N PRO A 341 5.74 -1.66 15.41
CA PRO A 341 6.98 -2.32 15.83
C PRO A 341 6.93 -2.70 17.31
N GLN A 342 7.43 -3.90 17.63
CA GLN A 342 7.48 -4.39 19.00
C GLN A 342 8.49 -3.57 19.83
N THR A 343 8.13 -3.28 21.08
CA THR A 343 9.02 -2.60 22.03
C THR A 343 9.90 -3.59 22.77
N SER A 344 11.21 -3.32 22.82
CA SER A 344 12.15 -4.05 23.67
C SER A 344 11.96 -3.69 25.15
N THR A 345 11.92 -4.71 26.01
CA THR A 345 11.34 -4.72 27.36
C THR A 345 12.25 -4.24 28.51
N SER A 346 13.51 -3.87 28.28
CA SER A 346 14.52 -4.11 29.34
C SER A 346 14.89 -2.95 30.28
N THR A 347 14.73 -1.67 29.91
CA THR A 347 15.58 -0.62 30.52
C THR A 347 15.14 -0.01 31.86
N LYS A 348 13.93 -0.26 32.37
CA LYS A 348 13.43 0.45 33.58
C LYS A 348 13.30 -0.41 34.85
N LEU A 349 13.21 -1.74 34.76
CA LEU A 349 13.23 -2.62 35.94
C LEU A 349 14.61 -2.66 36.62
N ASP A 350 15.69 -2.46 35.86
CA ASP A 350 17.06 -2.30 36.38
C ASP A 350 17.15 -1.18 37.44
N SER A 351 16.34 -0.12 37.29
CA SER A 351 16.28 0.96 38.27
C SER A 351 15.67 0.52 39.60
N MET A 352 14.74 -0.44 39.61
CA MET A 352 14.15 -0.98 40.84
C MET A 352 15.09 -1.95 41.55
N TYR A 353 15.76 -2.84 40.80
CA TYR A 353 16.76 -3.74 41.37
C TYR A 353 17.89 -2.97 42.05
N SER A 354 18.25 -1.79 41.54
CA SER A 354 19.27 -0.92 42.15
C SER A 354 18.88 -0.36 43.53
N LYS A 355 17.57 -0.28 43.85
CA LYS A 355 17.06 0.24 45.13
C LYS A 355 16.91 -0.83 46.21
N VAL A 356 16.83 -2.10 45.82
CA VAL A 356 16.73 -3.24 46.75
C VAL A 356 17.87 -3.27 47.79
N PRO A 357 19.16 -3.06 47.43
CA PRO A 357 20.25 -3.00 48.41
C PRO A 357 20.13 -1.85 49.42
N ALA A 358 19.56 -0.71 49.01
CA ALA A 358 19.34 0.44 49.90
C ALA A 358 18.24 0.14 50.92
N LEU A 359 17.14 -0.48 50.48
CA LEU A 359 16.05 -0.92 51.36
C LEU A 359 16.55 -1.96 52.37
N ARG A 360 17.36 -2.95 51.90
CA ARG A 360 18.04 -3.94 52.74
C ARG A 360 18.91 -3.29 53.81
N LYS A 361 19.76 -2.34 53.43
CA LYS A 361 20.63 -1.61 54.36
C LYS A 361 19.81 -0.81 55.38
N GLY A 362 18.69 -0.24 54.95
CA GLY A 362 17.74 0.47 55.80
C GLY A 362 17.15 -0.42 56.89
N ILE A 363 16.64 -1.60 56.52
CA ILE A 363 16.04 -2.53 57.48
C ILE A 363 17.08 -3.14 58.44
N SER A 364 18.23 -3.59 57.94
CA SER A 364 19.31 -4.10 58.82
C SER A 364 19.72 -3.04 59.84
N LYS A 365 19.87 -1.77 59.42
CA LYS A 365 20.19 -0.67 60.34
C LYS A 365 19.13 -0.50 61.42
N VAL A 366 17.85 -0.57 61.07
CA VAL A 366 16.74 -0.44 62.04
C VAL A 366 16.73 -1.62 63.02
N ILE A 367 16.97 -2.84 62.54
CA ILE A 367 17.04 -4.05 63.37
C ILE A 367 18.21 -3.94 64.36
N TYR A 368 19.43 -3.69 63.87
CA TYR A 368 20.61 -3.57 64.74
C TYR A 368 20.46 -2.43 65.74
N GLN A 369 19.91 -1.28 65.34
CA GLN A 369 19.70 -0.18 66.26
C GLN A 369 18.74 -0.52 67.39
N GLN A 370 17.62 -1.20 67.12
CA GLN A 370 16.70 -1.58 68.21
C GLN A 370 17.25 -2.75 69.04
N PHE A 371 18.00 -3.66 68.44
CA PHE A 371 18.66 -4.74 69.15
C PHE A 371 19.66 -4.20 70.18
N PHE A 372 20.61 -3.37 69.74
CA PHE A 372 21.66 -2.84 70.63
C PHE A 372 21.17 -1.77 71.60
N LYS A 373 20.17 -0.96 71.24
CA LYS A 373 19.70 0.13 72.12
C LYS A 373 18.64 -0.32 73.14
N LEU A 374 17.89 -1.38 72.85
CA LEU A 374 16.70 -1.70 73.63
C LEU A 374 16.64 -3.18 74.02
N GLN A 375 16.71 -4.10 73.06
CA GLN A 375 16.51 -5.53 73.34
C GLN A 375 17.67 -6.13 74.15
N LEU A 376 18.92 -5.84 73.76
CA LEU A 376 20.11 -6.36 74.43
C LEU A 376 20.27 -5.79 75.86
N PRO A 377 20.19 -4.46 76.10
CA PRO A 377 20.30 -3.92 77.45
C PRO A 377 19.21 -4.43 78.41
N LEU A 378 17.95 -4.49 77.96
CA LEU A 378 16.85 -4.99 78.78
C LEU A 378 17.00 -6.49 79.11
N SER A 379 17.47 -7.28 78.15
CA SER A 379 17.73 -8.71 78.36
C SER A 379 18.92 -8.95 79.29
N LEU A 380 20.00 -8.19 79.14
CA LEU A 380 21.17 -8.28 80.02
C LEU A 380 20.84 -7.84 81.46
N CYS A 381 20.08 -6.76 81.63
CA CYS A 381 19.59 -6.34 82.95
C CYS A 381 18.70 -7.41 83.59
N ALA A 382 17.82 -8.03 82.81
CA ALA A 382 16.97 -9.12 83.29
C ALA A 382 17.79 -10.34 83.73
N ILE A 383 18.76 -10.79 82.93
CA ILE A 383 19.64 -11.92 83.27
C ILE A 383 20.48 -11.60 84.51
N GLY A 384 21.08 -10.41 84.58
CA GLY A 384 21.84 -9.96 85.73
C GLY A 384 21.00 -9.86 87.01
N GLY A 385 19.74 -9.42 86.90
CA GLY A 385 18.81 -9.35 88.02
C GLY A 385 18.37 -10.71 88.57
N VAL A 386 18.29 -11.74 87.72
CA VAL A 386 18.03 -13.13 88.15
C VAL A 386 19.27 -13.73 88.80
N LEU A 387 20.44 -13.57 88.18
CA LEU A 387 21.70 -14.14 88.69
C LEU A 387 22.16 -13.50 90.01
N SER A 388 21.83 -12.23 90.26
CA SER A 388 22.13 -11.56 91.52
C SER A 388 21.22 -11.99 92.68
N GLY A 389 20.14 -12.72 92.40
CA GLY A 389 19.16 -13.17 93.40
C GLY A 389 18.29 -12.06 93.99
N GLN A 390 18.42 -10.81 93.51
CA GLN A 390 17.67 -9.67 94.04
C GLN A 390 16.22 -9.62 93.54
N PHE A 391 15.91 -10.28 92.43
CA PHE A 391 14.59 -10.24 91.79
C PHE A 391 14.10 -11.63 91.40
N SER A 392 12.78 -11.80 91.34
CA SER A 392 12.17 -13.07 90.93
C SER A 392 12.35 -13.30 89.43
N ALA A 393 12.56 -14.56 89.04
CA ALA A 393 12.64 -14.98 87.64
C ALA A 393 11.42 -14.55 86.82
N TYR A 394 10.24 -14.49 87.44
CA TYR A 394 9.01 -14.03 86.79
C TYR A 394 9.06 -12.54 86.42
N SER A 395 9.49 -11.68 87.35
CA SER A 395 9.57 -10.23 87.12
C SER A 395 10.62 -9.86 86.07
N MET A 396 11.79 -10.49 86.11
CA MET A 396 12.87 -10.25 85.16
C MET A 396 12.59 -10.90 83.79
N GLY A 397 11.91 -12.05 83.76
CA GLY A 397 11.40 -12.65 82.52
C GLY A 397 10.41 -11.73 81.81
N SER A 398 9.50 -11.08 82.57
CA SER A 398 8.58 -10.07 82.04
C SER A 398 9.32 -8.85 81.47
N LEU A 399 10.36 -8.36 82.16
CA LEU A 399 11.19 -7.25 81.68
C LEU A 399 11.91 -7.57 80.36
N ALA A 400 12.48 -8.78 80.25
CA ALA A 400 13.11 -9.25 79.02
C ALA A 400 12.10 -9.33 77.86
N LEU A 401 10.93 -9.93 78.11
CA LEU A 401 9.84 -10.01 77.13
C LEU A 401 9.35 -8.63 76.70
N PHE A 402 9.20 -7.70 77.65
CA PHE A 402 8.81 -6.32 77.37
C PHE A 402 9.81 -5.61 76.45
N GLY A 403 11.12 -5.79 76.68
CA GLY A 403 12.17 -5.26 75.80
C GLY A 403 12.14 -5.85 74.39
N ILE A 404 11.94 -7.17 74.29
CA ILE A 404 11.82 -7.87 73.00
C ILE A 404 10.59 -7.36 72.23
N VAL A 405 9.43 -7.31 72.88
CA VAL A 405 8.16 -6.88 72.29
C VAL A 405 8.22 -5.41 71.85
N LEU A 406 8.71 -4.50 72.70
CA LEU A 406 8.88 -3.10 72.33
C LEU A 406 9.82 -2.91 71.14
N GLY A 407 10.94 -3.64 71.12
CA GLY A 407 11.89 -3.62 70.01
C GLY A 407 11.23 -4.10 68.71
N ALA A 408 10.47 -5.21 68.77
CA ALA A 408 9.71 -5.73 67.65
C ALA A 408 8.63 -4.76 67.15
N CYS A 409 7.87 -4.13 68.06
CA CYS A 409 6.85 -3.13 67.69
C CYS A 409 7.46 -1.90 66.97
N ARG A 410 8.64 -1.45 67.38
CA ARG A 410 9.33 -0.33 66.72
C ARG A 410 9.88 -0.70 65.35
N ILE A 411 10.44 -1.90 65.21
CA ILE A 411 10.87 -2.44 63.92
C ILE A 411 9.68 -2.61 62.99
N MET A 412 8.56 -3.15 63.49
CA MET A 412 7.30 -3.30 62.76
C MET A 412 6.83 -2.00 62.15
N LYS A 413 6.71 -0.92 62.93
CA LYS A 413 6.24 0.38 62.44
C LYS A 413 7.15 0.98 61.38
N LYS A 414 8.48 0.84 61.54
CA LYS A 414 9.43 1.37 60.55
C LYS A 414 9.49 0.51 59.29
N TRP A 415 9.42 -0.80 59.46
CA TRP A 415 9.41 -1.75 58.35
C TRP A 415 8.17 -1.58 57.49
N SER A 416 6.98 -1.52 58.10
CA SER A 416 5.73 -1.31 57.37
C SER A 416 5.78 -0.01 56.57
N SER A 417 6.27 1.08 57.17
CA SER A 417 6.42 2.37 56.47
C SER A 417 7.41 2.32 55.29
N MET A 418 8.55 1.65 55.43
CA MET A 418 9.50 1.48 54.32
C MET A 418 8.92 0.62 53.19
N LEU A 419 8.14 -0.39 53.56
CA LEU A 419 7.56 -1.33 52.61
C LEU A 419 6.37 -0.71 51.87
N GLU A 420 5.50 0.04 52.54
CA GLU A 420 4.42 0.83 51.94
C GLU A 420 4.98 1.85 50.94
N GLN A 421 6.09 2.52 51.27
CA GLN A 421 6.76 3.42 50.33
C GLN A 421 7.27 2.67 49.10
N PHE A 422 7.92 1.52 49.29
CA PHE A 422 8.45 0.72 48.19
C PHE A 422 7.34 0.15 47.29
N GLU A 423 6.26 -0.35 47.89
CA GLU A 423 5.04 -0.78 47.18
C GLU A 423 4.45 0.36 46.35
N SER A 424 4.28 1.55 46.96
CA SER A 424 3.72 2.71 46.27
C SER A 424 4.59 3.13 45.07
N GLU A 425 5.91 2.97 45.17
CA GLU A 425 6.86 3.26 44.12
C GLU A 425 6.77 2.24 42.97
N ILE A 426 6.69 0.95 43.29
CA ILE A 426 6.46 -0.12 42.30
C ILE A 426 5.16 0.15 41.51
N MET A 427 4.08 0.45 42.23
CA MET A 427 2.78 0.76 41.65
C MET A 427 2.84 1.99 40.74
N ASN A 428 3.55 3.03 41.17
CA ASN A 428 3.69 4.26 40.38
C ASN A 428 4.53 4.03 39.11
N ILE A 429 5.61 3.23 39.19
CA ILE A 429 6.41 2.90 38.01
C ILE A 429 5.58 2.13 36.99
N ASN A 430 4.81 1.12 37.41
CA ASN A 430 3.94 0.37 36.51
C ASN A 430 2.85 1.25 35.91
N ARG A 431 2.24 2.15 36.70
CA ARG A 431 1.29 3.14 36.20
C ARG A 431 1.90 4.03 35.11
N LEU A 432 3.11 4.56 35.35
CA LEU A 432 3.83 5.38 34.38
C LEU A 432 4.20 4.60 33.11
N GLN A 433 4.49 3.30 33.23
CA GLN A 433 4.74 2.45 32.06
C GLN A 433 3.50 2.30 31.19
N ILE A 434 2.32 2.12 31.78
CA ILE A 434 1.04 2.06 31.04
C ILE A 434 0.81 3.38 30.28
N GLU A 435 0.97 4.52 30.96
CA GLU A 435 0.78 5.84 30.34
C GLU A 435 1.79 6.12 29.22
N HIS A 436 3.08 5.84 29.45
CA HIS A 436 4.10 5.98 28.41
C HIS A 436 3.83 5.05 27.23
N GLY A 437 3.38 3.81 27.51
CA GLY A 437 2.99 2.85 26.49
C GLY A 437 1.82 3.35 25.64
N LYS A 438 0.78 3.90 26.28
CA LYS A 438 -0.37 4.53 25.64
C LYS A 438 0.07 5.66 24.71
N MET A 439 0.78 6.66 25.24
CA MET A 439 1.23 7.83 24.47
C MET A 439 2.08 7.41 23.26
N LYS A 440 3.00 6.48 23.46
CA LYS A 440 3.86 5.99 22.37
C LYS A 440 3.07 5.31 21.26
N ILE A 441 2.10 4.46 21.60
CA ILE A 441 1.25 3.77 20.62
C ILE A 441 0.36 4.78 19.88
N GLU A 442 -0.21 5.75 20.60
CA GLU A 442 -0.99 6.82 19.97
C GLU A 442 -0.17 7.65 19.01
N ASP A 443 1.06 8.02 19.37
CA ASP A 443 1.93 8.82 18.52
C ASP A 443 2.37 8.04 17.27
N GLU A 444 2.78 6.78 17.45
CA GLU A 444 3.14 5.86 16.35
C GLU A 444 1.95 5.66 15.39
N TRP A 445 0.76 5.45 15.93
CA TRP A 445 -0.48 5.31 15.15
C TRP A 445 -0.87 6.60 14.42
N LYS A 446 -0.88 7.74 15.12
CA LYS A 446 -1.18 9.06 14.52
C LYS A 446 -0.20 9.40 13.41
N GLN A 447 1.08 9.05 13.57
CA GLN A 447 2.08 9.26 12.54
C GLN A 447 1.82 8.38 11.32
N SER A 448 1.57 7.07 11.52
CA SER A 448 1.20 6.15 10.44
C SER A 448 -0.03 6.63 9.68
N PHE A 449 -1.10 6.97 10.40
CA PHE A 449 -2.34 7.49 9.82
C PHE A 449 -2.12 8.77 9.01
N LYS A 450 -1.37 9.76 9.54
CA LYS A 450 -1.03 10.99 8.82
C LYS A 450 -0.27 10.71 7.52
N THR A 451 0.66 9.76 7.53
CA THR A 451 1.39 9.41 6.30
C THR A 451 0.47 8.78 5.25
N HIS A 452 -0.45 7.92 5.67
CA HIS A 452 -1.45 7.32 4.78
C HIS A 452 -2.41 8.36 4.22
N GLU A 453 -2.95 9.23 5.07
CA GLU A 453 -3.84 10.33 4.70
C GLU A 453 -3.17 11.29 3.70
N ALA A 454 -1.93 11.70 3.96
CA ALA A 454 -1.18 12.57 3.05
C ALA A 454 -0.96 11.94 1.66
N LEU A 455 -0.77 10.61 1.58
CA LEU A 455 -0.65 9.91 0.31
C LEU A 455 -1.99 9.88 -0.46
N VAL A 456 -3.09 9.60 0.23
CA VAL A 456 -4.43 9.59 -0.39
C VAL A 456 -4.82 11.00 -0.85
N GLN A 457 -4.60 12.03 -0.03
CA GLN A 457 -4.89 13.41 -0.41
C GLN A 457 -4.06 13.85 -1.62
N ARG A 458 -2.77 13.50 -1.69
CA ARG A 458 -1.95 13.75 -2.89
C ARG A 458 -2.50 13.05 -4.13
N LYS A 459 -3.02 11.82 -3.98
CA LYS A 459 -3.65 11.08 -5.07
C LYS A 459 -4.90 11.77 -5.58
N ILE A 460 -5.80 12.16 -4.68
CA ILE A 460 -7.05 12.85 -5.01
C ILE A 460 -6.74 14.17 -5.71
N LYS A 461 -5.83 14.98 -5.14
CA LYS A 461 -5.42 16.25 -5.73
C LYS A 461 -4.83 16.07 -7.13
N ALA A 462 -3.96 15.07 -7.33
CA ALA A 462 -3.41 14.79 -8.66
C ALA A 462 -4.49 14.40 -9.66
N LEU A 463 -5.52 13.64 -9.25
CA LEU A 463 -6.66 13.29 -10.11
C LEU A 463 -7.52 14.51 -10.45
N GLU A 464 -7.80 15.38 -9.46
CA GLU A 464 -8.55 16.63 -9.65
C GLU A 464 -7.81 17.59 -10.59
N ASP A 465 -6.51 17.82 -10.36
CA ASP A 465 -5.67 18.69 -11.19
C ASP A 465 -5.65 18.20 -12.65
N ILE A 466 -5.58 16.88 -12.87
CA ILE A 466 -5.66 16.30 -14.22
C ILE A 466 -7.08 16.49 -14.79
N GLY A 467 -8.12 16.22 -14.02
CA GLY A 467 -9.52 16.41 -14.44
C GLY A 467 -9.80 17.84 -14.90
N GLU A 468 -9.33 18.85 -14.15
CA GLU A 468 -9.44 20.25 -14.53
C GLU A 468 -8.72 20.58 -15.83
N THR A 469 -7.49 20.06 -16.02
CA THR A 469 -6.75 20.30 -17.27
C THR A 469 -7.45 19.69 -18.49
N LEU A 470 -8.08 18.53 -18.33
CA LEU A 470 -8.84 17.88 -19.39
C LEU A 470 -10.17 18.57 -19.69
N ASN A 471 -10.75 19.30 -18.74
CA ASN A 471 -11.97 20.09 -18.94
C ASN A 471 -11.67 21.45 -19.57
N LYS A 472 -10.59 22.13 -19.16
CA LYS A 472 -10.18 23.43 -19.75
C LYS A 472 -9.84 23.33 -21.24
N ASN A 473 -9.25 22.21 -21.67
CA ASN A 473 -8.95 21.96 -23.08
C ASN A 473 -10.19 21.61 -23.93
N ASN A 474 -11.39 21.59 -23.34
CA ASN A 474 -12.65 21.28 -24.02
C ASN A 474 -13.44 22.54 -24.40
N ASP A 475 -13.15 23.66 -23.73
CA ASP A 475 -13.78 24.97 -23.95
C ASP A 475 -12.98 25.85 -24.94
N THR A 476 -11.87 25.33 -25.45
CA THR A 476 -11.01 25.90 -26.50
C THR A 476 -11.03 25.01 -27.73
#